data_AF-A0A0R2TDX8-F1
#
_entry.id   AF-A0A0R2TDX8-F1
#
_cell.length_a   1.000
_cell.length_b   1.000
_cell.length_c   1.000
_cell.angle_alpha   90.00
_cell.angle_beta   90.00
_cell.angle_gamma   90.00
#
_symmetry.space_group_name_H-M   'P 1'
#
loop_
_entity.id
_entity.type
_entity.pdbx_description
1 polymer ?
#
loop_
_entity_poly.entity_id
_entity_poly.type
_entity_poly.pdbx_seq_one_letter_code
_entity_poly.pdbx_strand_id
1 'polypeptide(L)'
;MHMQTAVLNQLGMPKAITMRHATPHFAHIFTGDGYSSGYYSYMWSEVMDADAFAAFEEAGDPFDPETARRLEEFILSKGGSQDATALYTAFRGRMPGVEPLLNGRGLL
;
A
#
# COMPACT_ATOMS: atom_id res chain seq x y z
N MET A 1 2.12 19.22 -21.04
CA MET A 1 2.98 19.42 -19.86
C MET A 1 2.55 20.58 -18.97
N HIS A 2 2.00 21.70 -19.48
CA HIS A 2 1.62 22.86 -18.64
C HIS A 2 0.71 22.51 -17.45
N MET A 3 -0.34 21.72 -17.65
CA MET A 3 -1.24 21.31 -16.56
C MET A 3 -0.53 20.47 -15.48
N GLN A 4 0.31 19.52 -15.89
CA GLN A 4 1.13 18.73 -14.95
C GLN A 4 2.00 19.64 -14.09
N THR A 5 2.71 20.60 -14.71
CA THR A 5 3.55 21.55 -13.98
C THR A 5 2.74 22.42 -13.03
N ALA A 6 1.57 22.91 -13.46
CA ALA A 6 0.68 23.72 -12.60
C ALA A 6 0.23 22.94 -11.35
N VAL A 7 -0.20 21.69 -11.51
CA VAL A 7 -0.63 20.82 -10.40
C VAL A 7 0.52 20.51 -9.45
N LEU A 8 1.70 20.13 -9.96
CA LEU A 8 2.87 19.83 -9.11
C LEU A 8 3.32 21.05 -8.30
N ASN A 9 3.26 22.25 -8.90
CA ASN A 9 3.57 23.50 -8.19
C ASN A 9 2.55 23.79 -7.09
N GLN A 10 1.26 23.55 -7.34
CA GLN A 10 0.20 23.71 -6.33
C GLN A 10 0.39 22.75 -5.14
N LEU A 11 0.87 21.53 -5.39
CA LEU A 11 1.21 20.54 -4.36
C LEU A 11 2.53 20.85 -3.62
N GLY A 12 3.26 21.89 -4.02
CA GLY A 12 4.56 22.22 -3.42
C GLY A 12 5.66 21.21 -3.73
N MET A 13 5.56 20.46 -4.83
CA MET A 13 6.52 19.41 -5.15
C MET A 13 7.91 20.00 -5.47
N PRO A 14 9.00 19.42 -4.92
CA PRO A 14 10.35 19.88 -5.21
C PRO A 14 10.70 19.72 -6.69
N LYS A 15 11.32 20.74 -7.30
CA LYS A 15 11.71 20.68 -8.72
C LYS A 15 12.68 19.53 -9.05
N ALA A 16 13.49 19.13 -8.06
CA ALA A 16 14.43 18.03 -8.20
C ALA A 16 13.76 16.64 -8.21
N ILE A 17 12.52 16.52 -7.71
CA ILE A 17 11.78 15.27 -7.60
C ILE A 17 10.56 15.36 -8.50
N THR A 18 10.68 14.82 -9.71
CA THR A 18 9.58 14.79 -10.68
C THR A 18 8.64 13.61 -10.45
N MET A 19 7.52 13.57 -11.17
CA MET A 19 6.64 12.39 -11.16
C MET A 19 7.38 11.14 -11.63
N ARG A 20 7.11 10.00 -10.96
CA ARG A 20 7.61 8.67 -11.37
C ARG A 20 7.17 8.29 -12.79
N HIS A 21 5.96 8.71 -13.17
CA HIS A 21 5.44 8.62 -14.53
C HIS A 21 4.80 9.97 -14.90
N ALA A 22 5.32 10.64 -15.92
CA ALA A 22 4.69 11.86 -16.43
C ALA A 22 3.46 11.51 -17.27
N THR A 23 2.52 12.45 -17.40
CA THR A 23 1.22 12.25 -18.06
C THR A 23 1.33 11.54 -19.43
N PRO A 24 2.25 11.91 -20.36
CA PRO A 24 2.29 11.29 -21.68
C PRO A 24 2.64 9.80 -21.70
N HIS A 25 3.27 9.29 -20.63
CA HIS A 25 3.71 7.90 -20.53
C HIS A 25 3.20 7.21 -19.26
N PHE A 26 2.12 7.72 -18.66
CA PHE A 26 1.55 7.16 -17.45
C PHE A 26 0.60 5.99 -17.79
N ALA A 27 1.17 4.87 -18.22
CA ALA A 27 0.41 3.70 -18.66
C ALA A 27 -0.61 3.19 -17.61
N HIS A 28 -0.25 3.18 -16.32
CA HIS A 28 -1.16 2.71 -15.26
C HIS A 28 -2.54 3.39 -15.29
N ILE A 29 -2.60 4.69 -15.56
CA ILE A 29 -3.86 5.45 -15.50
C ILE A 29 -4.53 5.64 -16.87
N PHE A 30 -3.78 5.53 -17.97
CA PHE A 30 -4.29 5.83 -19.33
C PHE A 30 -4.51 4.61 -20.21
N THR A 31 -3.78 3.52 -19.98
CA THR A 31 -3.88 2.30 -20.81
C THR A 31 -4.29 1.07 -20.01
N GLY A 32 -4.23 1.14 -18.68
CA GLY A 32 -4.74 0.09 -17.81
C GLY A 32 -6.14 0.41 -17.32
N ASP A 33 -7.02 -0.59 -17.32
CA ASP A 33 -8.42 -0.46 -16.87
C ASP A 33 -8.57 -0.31 -15.33
N GLY A 34 -7.46 -0.35 -14.57
CA GLY A 34 -7.49 -0.58 -13.12
C GLY A 34 -7.02 0.56 -12.21
N TYR A 35 -6.27 1.56 -12.71
CA TYR A 35 -5.63 2.56 -11.83
C TYR A 35 -5.96 4.02 -12.17
N SER A 36 -6.87 4.27 -13.11
CA SER A 36 -7.42 5.62 -13.28
C SER A 36 -8.13 6.05 -12.00
N SER A 37 -7.75 7.20 -11.44
CA SER A 37 -8.13 7.62 -10.08
C SER A 37 -7.79 6.61 -8.97
N GLY A 38 -6.89 5.65 -9.23
CA GLY A 38 -6.58 4.53 -8.35
C GLY A 38 -5.08 4.33 -8.11
N TYR A 39 -4.19 5.16 -8.68
CA TYR A 39 -2.74 4.99 -8.50
C TYR A 39 -2.28 5.15 -7.04
N TYR A 40 -3.08 5.80 -6.19
CA TYR A 40 -2.83 5.86 -4.75
C TYR A 40 -2.95 4.48 -4.07
N SER A 41 -3.58 3.50 -4.72
CA SER A 41 -3.79 2.15 -4.17
C SER A 41 -2.48 1.47 -3.81
N TYR A 42 -1.36 1.78 -4.47
CA TYR A 42 -0.04 1.29 -4.08
C TYR A 42 0.30 1.71 -2.66
N MET A 43 0.27 3.02 -2.37
CA MET A 43 0.57 3.53 -1.03
C MET A 43 -0.45 3.05 0.01
N TRP A 44 -1.73 2.97 -0.40
CA TRP A 44 -2.79 2.48 0.48
C TRP A 44 -2.58 1.02 0.87
N SER A 45 -2.23 0.16 -0.09
CA SER A 45 -1.92 -1.25 0.17
C SER A 45 -0.59 -1.43 0.91
N GLU A 46 0.36 -0.52 0.75
CA GLU A 46 1.64 -0.56 1.47
C GLU A 46 1.47 -0.33 2.98
N VAL A 47 0.43 0.40 3.41
CA VAL A 47 0.04 0.49 4.82
C VAL A 47 -0.33 -0.90 5.36
N MET A 48 -1.14 -1.64 4.61
CA MET A 48 -1.54 -3.01 4.96
C MET A 48 -0.37 -3.99 4.93
N ASP A 49 0.52 -3.85 3.96
CA ASP A 49 1.74 -4.66 3.80
C ASP A 49 2.69 -4.48 4.98
N ALA A 50 3.05 -3.23 5.30
CA ALA A 50 3.96 -2.92 6.41
C ALA A 50 3.38 -3.37 7.76
N ASP A 51 2.07 -3.15 7.99
CA ASP A 51 1.42 -3.59 9.23
C ASP A 51 1.27 -5.13 9.31
N ALA A 52 1.09 -5.81 8.18
CA ALA A 52 1.07 -7.26 8.11
C ALA A 52 2.45 -7.86 8.38
N PHE A 53 3.52 -7.28 7.83
CA PHE A 53 4.88 -7.70 8.11
C PHE A 53 5.26 -7.46 9.58
N ALA A 54 4.79 -6.36 10.19
CA ALA A 54 4.99 -6.10 11.61
C ALA A 54 4.43 -7.21 12.51
N ALA A 55 3.42 -7.98 12.07
CA ALA A 55 2.94 -9.15 12.82
C ALA A 55 4.01 -10.26 12.92
N PHE A 56 4.86 -10.41 11.90
CA PHE A 56 5.99 -11.34 11.93
C PHE A 56 7.13 -10.80 12.80
N GLU A 57 7.39 -9.49 12.77
CA GLU A 57 8.35 -8.86 13.67
C GLU A 57 7.93 -8.99 15.15
N GLU A 58 6.64 -8.81 15.45
CA GLU A 58 6.05 -9.03 16.78
C GLU A 58 6.15 -10.49 17.25
N ALA A 59 6.11 -11.45 16.32
CA ALA A 59 6.35 -12.87 16.61
C ALA A 59 7.84 -13.18 16.85
N GLY A 60 8.75 -12.25 16.50
CA GLY A 60 10.20 -12.40 16.65
C GLY A 60 10.86 -13.24 15.56
N ASP A 61 10.12 -13.67 14.55
CA ASP A 61 10.62 -14.44 13.41
C ASP A 61 9.91 -14.03 12.10
N PRO A 62 10.65 -13.49 11.10
CA PRO A 62 10.09 -13.17 9.79
C PRO A 62 9.51 -14.39 9.04
N PHE A 63 9.77 -15.62 9.52
CA PHE A 63 9.27 -16.87 8.96
C PHE A 63 8.37 -17.66 9.94
N ASP A 64 7.81 -17.00 10.98
CA ASP A 64 6.94 -17.65 11.95
C ASP A 64 5.80 -18.46 11.27
N PRO A 65 5.77 -19.80 11.43
CA PRO A 65 4.82 -20.65 10.72
C PRO A 65 3.36 -20.39 11.07
N GLU A 66 3.08 -20.00 12.31
CA GLU A 66 1.70 -19.74 12.75
C GLU A 66 1.17 -18.43 12.15
N THR A 67 1.99 -17.38 12.10
CA THR A 67 1.65 -16.12 11.44
C THR A 67 1.48 -16.31 9.94
N ALA A 68 2.35 -17.10 9.29
CA ALA A 68 2.21 -17.46 7.88
C ALA A 68 0.91 -18.22 7.60
N ARG A 69 0.54 -19.19 8.46
CA ARG A 69 -0.71 -19.94 8.36
C ARG A 69 -1.93 -19.02 8.47
N ARG A 70 -1.94 -18.08 9.41
CA ARG A 70 -3.01 -17.07 9.53
C ARG A 70 -3.08 -16.17 8.29
N LEU A 71 -1.95 -15.74 7.75
CA LEU A 71 -1.90 -14.91 6.54
C LEU A 71 -2.53 -15.63 5.34
N GLU A 72 -2.18 -16.91 5.15
CA GLU A 72 -2.78 -17.75 4.11
C GLU A 72 -4.30 -17.93 4.34
N GLU A 73 -4.68 -18.29 5.56
CA GLU A 73 -6.06 -18.61 5.92
C GLU A 73 -6.99 -17.41 5.73
N PHE A 74 -6.56 -16.20 6.11
CA PHE A 74 -7.46 -15.04 6.12
C PHE A 74 -7.27 -14.10 4.93
N ILE A 75 -6.07 -14.02 4.33
CA ILE A 75 -5.79 -13.06 3.26
C ILE A 75 -5.64 -13.78 1.92
N LEU A 76 -4.62 -14.62 1.76
CA LEU A 76 -4.18 -15.10 0.44
C LEU A 76 -5.17 -16.10 -0.19
N SER A 77 -5.85 -16.91 0.63
CA SER A 77 -6.78 -17.93 0.13
C SER A 77 -8.20 -17.43 -0.17
N LYS A 78 -8.55 -16.20 0.24
CA LYS A 78 -9.94 -15.73 0.24
C LYS A 78 -10.34 -14.94 -1.00
N GLY A 79 -9.41 -14.32 -1.70
CA GLY A 79 -9.73 -13.41 -2.81
C GLY A 79 -10.80 -12.39 -2.38
N GLY A 80 -11.84 -12.22 -3.20
CA GLY A 80 -12.99 -11.35 -2.89
C GLY A 80 -14.20 -12.05 -2.25
N SER A 81 -14.03 -13.24 -1.65
CA SER A 81 -15.16 -14.06 -1.16
C SER A 81 -15.79 -13.56 0.16
N GLN A 82 -15.09 -12.70 0.91
CA GLN A 82 -15.56 -12.11 2.17
C GLN A 82 -15.10 -10.65 2.27
N ASP A 83 -15.68 -9.92 3.23
CA ASP A 83 -15.33 -8.52 3.49
C ASP A 83 -13.85 -8.39 3.91
N ALA A 84 -13.12 -7.50 3.24
CA ALA A 84 -11.68 -7.33 3.45
C ALA A 84 -11.35 -6.82 4.86
N THR A 85 -12.20 -6.00 5.47
CA THR A 85 -12.01 -5.46 6.83
C THR A 85 -12.09 -6.59 7.84
N ALA A 86 -13.09 -7.46 7.70
CA ALA A 86 -13.25 -8.63 8.55
C ALA A 86 -12.07 -9.61 8.42
N LEU A 87 -11.63 -9.88 7.19
CA LEU A 87 -10.49 -10.75 6.91
C LEU A 87 -9.18 -10.20 7.50
N TYR A 88 -8.90 -8.91 7.30
CA TYR A 88 -7.70 -8.28 7.85
C TYR A 88 -7.72 -8.27 9.37
N THR A 89 -8.87 -7.96 9.98
CA THR A 89 -9.02 -8.00 11.44
C THR A 89 -8.85 -9.43 11.99
N ALA A 90 -9.31 -10.45 11.27
CA ALA A 90 -9.10 -11.85 11.67
C ALA A 90 -7.62 -12.26 11.62
N PHE A 91 -6.87 -11.79 10.61
CA PHE A 91 -5.43 -12.02 10.50
C PHE A 91 -4.64 -11.27 11.58
N ARG A 92 -4.89 -9.96 11.71
CA ARG A 92 -4.03 -9.03 12.45
C ARG A 92 -4.50 -8.75 13.88
N GLY A 93 -5.77 -9.03 14.18
CA GLY A 93 -6.45 -8.65 15.42
C GLY A 93 -6.93 -7.20 15.47
N ARG A 94 -6.56 -6.38 14.47
CA ARG A 94 -6.90 -4.95 14.37
C ARG A 94 -6.84 -4.48 12.92
N MET A 95 -7.37 -3.29 12.66
CA MET A 95 -7.16 -2.59 11.39
C MET A 95 -5.71 -2.11 11.24
N PRO A 96 -5.21 -1.99 10.00
CA PRO A 96 -3.82 -1.61 9.75
C PRO A 96 -3.55 -0.19 10.25
N GLY A 97 -2.42 -0.02 10.93
CA GLY A 97 -1.90 1.29 11.35
C GLY A 97 -0.96 1.87 10.30
N VAL A 98 -0.80 3.19 10.26
CA VAL A 98 0.13 3.86 9.34
C VAL A 98 1.58 3.86 9.87
N GLU A 99 1.73 3.65 11.17
CA GLU A 99 2.98 3.72 11.90
C GLU A 99 4.07 2.77 11.36
N PRO A 100 3.78 1.49 11.05
CA PRO A 100 4.78 0.59 10.46
C PRO A 100 5.34 1.11 9.15
N LEU A 101 4.47 1.64 8.27
CA LEU A 101 4.88 2.23 6.99
C LEU A 101 5.77 3.47 7.19
N LEU A 102 5.37 4.37 8.08
CA LEU A 102 6.14 5.60 8.31
C LEU A 102 7.50 5.31 8.93
N ASN A 103 7.58 4.38 9.89
CA ASN A 103 8.85 3.93 10.45
C ASN A 103 9.76 3.32 9.37
N GLY A 104 9.23 2.41 8.55
CA GLY A 104 9.98 1.78 7.46
C GLY A 104 10.47 2.76 6.39
N ARG A 105 9.81 3.91 6.25
CA ARG A 105 10.19 4.98 5.32
C ARG A 105 11.01 6.11 5.96
N GLY A 106 11.29 6.05 7.26
CA GLY A 106 12.01 7.10 7.98
C GLY A 106 11.26 8.42 8.05
N LEU A 107 9.94 8.36 8.25
CA LEU A 107 9.03 9.51 8.28
C LEU A 107 8.45 9.80 9.68
N LEU A 108 8.99 9.17 10.73
CA LEU A 108 8.69 9.39 12.14
C LEU A 108 9.95 9.82 12.91
#